data_AF-A0A6B3E9R9-F1
#
_entry.id   AF-A0A6B3E9R9-F1
#
_cell.length_a   1.000
_cell.length_b   1.000
_cell.length_c   1.000
_cell.angle_alpha   90.00
_cell.angle_beta   90.00
_cell.angle_gamma   90.00
#
_symmetry.space_group_name_H-M   'P 1'
#
loop_
_entity.id
_entity.type
_entity.pdbx_description
1 polymer ?
#
loop_
_entity_poly.entity_id
_entity_poly.type
_entity_poly.pdbx_seq_one_letter_code
_entity_poly.pdbx_strand_id
1 'polypeptide(L)' 'GFDAFFRSDHYLHMGGDGLPGPTDAWITLAGLARETKRIRLGTLMTAATFRLPGVLAIEVAQVDQMSGGRVELGIG' A
#
# COMPACT_ATOMS: atom_id res chain seq x y z
N GLY A 1 9.93 10.70 16.26
CA GLY A 1 9.50 10.73 14.85
C GLY A 1 8.31 9.81 14.67
N PHE A 2 7.69 9.75 13.50
CA PHE A 2 6.52 8.89 13.25
C PHE A 2 6.86 7.39 13.28
N ASP A 3 5.92 6.55 13.71
CA ASP A 3 6.10 5.09 13.81
C ASP A 3 5.60 4.34 12.57
N ALA A 4 4.63 4.90 11.86
CA ALA A 4 4.03 4.27 10.68
C ALA A 4 3.54 5.30 9.65
N PHE A 5 3.44 4.84 8.41
CA PHE A 5 2.78 5.54 7.30
C PHE A 5 1.75 4.60 6.66
N PHE A 6 0.50 5.07 6.58
CA PHE A 6 -0.58 4.32 5.96
C PHE A 6 -1.16 5.07 4.77
N ARG A 7 -1.55 4.31 3.76
CA ARG A 7 -2.09 4.84 2.51
C ARG A 7 -3.46 4.24 2.20
N SER A 8 -4.35 5.05 1.66
CA SER A 8 -5.61 4.56 1.09
C SER A 8 -5.38 3.87 -0.26
N ASP A 9 -6.08 2.77 -0.53
CA ASP A 9 -5.97 2.02 -1.79
C ASP A 9 -7.17 2.30 -2.72
N HIS A 10 -7.14 3.45 -3.39
CA HIS A 10 -8.19 3.85 -4.32
C HIS A 10 -7.71 3.70 -5.77
N TYR A 11 -8.58 3.18 -6.63
CA TYR A 11 -8.39 3.22 -8.09
C TYR A 11 -8.97 4.47 -8.74
N LEU A 12 -9.89 5.16 -8.05
CA LEU A 12 -10.54 6.36 -8.53
C LEU A 12 -10.32 7.49 -7.53
N HIS A 13 -10.20 8.72 -8.03
CA HIS A 13 -10.14 9.89 -7.17
C HIS A 13 -11.46 10.03 -6.40
N MET A 14 -11.38 10.40 -5.11
CA MET A 14 -12.58 10.66 -4.31
C MET A 14 -12.95 12.14 -4.42
N GLY A 15 -14.05 12.43 -5.13
CA GLY A 15 -14.51 13.78 -5.44
C GLY A 15 -13.84 14.38 -6.69
N GLY A 16 -14.23 15.60 -7.08
CA GLY A 16 -13.57 16.34 -8.17
C GLY A 16 -13.76 15.76 -9.58
N ASP A 17 -12.87 16.16 -10.50
CA ASP A 17 -12.89 15.80 -11.93
C ASP A 17 -12.15 14.48 -12.26
N GLY A 18 -11.51 13.88 -11.26
CA GLY A 18 -10.85 12.58 -11.40
C GLY A 18 -9.36 12.64 -11.75
N LEU A 19 -8.78 13.82 -12.01
CA LEU A 19 -7.41 13.93 -12.52
C LEU A 19 -6.41 14.45 -11.45
N PRO A 20 -5.14 13.99 -11.45
CA PRO A 20 -4.57 12.92 -12.29
C PRO A 20 -4.97 11.50 -11.83
N GLY A 21 -5.78 11.38 -10.78
CA GLY A 21 -6.13 10.11 -10.15
C GLY A 21 -5.13 9.68 -9.07
N PRO A 22 -5.47 8.67 -8.27
CA PRO A 22 -4.59 8.11 -7.25
C PRO A 22 -3.45 7.29 -7.89
N THR A 23 -2.30 7.21 -7.21
CA THR A 23 -1.29 6.19 -7.53
C THR A 23 -1.58 4.90 -6.77
N ASP A 24 -1.23 3.76 -7.38
CA ASP A 24 -1.40 2.45 -6.76
C ASP A 24 -0.72 2.37 -5.40
N ALA A 25 -1.44 1.84 -4.40
CA ALA A 25 -0.94 1.82 -3.04
C ALA A 25 0.27 0.91 -2.88
N TRP A 26 0.24 -0.31 -3.42
CA TRP A 26 1.29 -1.31 -3.21
C TRP A 26 2.57 -0.98 -3.97
N ILE A 27 2.49 -0.39 -5.16
CA ILE A 27 3.64 0.16 -5.90
C ILE A 27 4.28 1.29 -5.09
N THR A 28 3.47 2.18 -4.51
CA THR A 28 3.99 3.26 -3.66
C THR A 28 4.70 2.68 -2.42
N LEU A 29 4.07 1.73 -1.73
CA LEU A 29 4.65 1.11 -0.54
C LEU A 29 5.93 0.32 -0.86
N ALA A 30 6.03 -0.33 -2.03
CA ALA A 30 7.24 -1.00 -2.50
C ALA A 30 8.42 -0.03 -2.62
N GLY A 31 8.21 1.15 -3.22
CA GLY A 31 9.24 2.20 -3.29
C GLY A 31 9.67 2.69 -1.89
N LEU A 32 8.69 3.01 -1.04
CA LEU A 32 8.95 3.46 0.33
C LEU A 32 9.63 2.39 1.19
N ALA A 33 9.34 1.11 0.96
CA ALA A 33 9.96 0.00 1.68
C ALA A 33 11.49 -0.01 1.49
N ARG A 34 11.96 0.35 0.29
CA ARG A 34 13.39 0.42 -0.05
C ARG A 34 14.06 1.70 0.44
N GLU A 35 13.35 2.83 0.40
CA GLU A 35 13.88 4.15 0.80
C GLU A 35 13.86 4.39 2.31
N THR A 36 13.13 3.57 3.08
CA THR A 36 13.00 3.73 4.54
C THR A 36 13.50 2.51 5.29
N LYS A 37 13.96 2.71 6.54
CA LYS A 37 14.57 1.65 7.36
C LYS A 37 13.87 1.37 8.69
N ARG A 38 12.98 2.26 9.15
CA ARG A 38 12.36 2.20 10.50
C ARG A 38 10.84 2.21 10.49
N ILE A 39 10.23 3.11 9.70
CA ILE A 39 8.78 3.32 9.74
C ILE A 39 8.03 2.06 9.26
N ARG A 40 6.88 1.76 9.87
CA ARG A 40 5.97 0.73 9.36
C ARG A 40 5.18 1.28 8.17
N LEU A 41 4.79 0.40 7.26
CA LEU A 41 4.16 0.76 5.98
C LEU A 41 2.89 -0.07 5.82
N GLY A 42 1.75 0.55 5.50
CA GLY A 42 0.53 -0.23 5.34
C GLY A 42 -0.59 0.47 4.58
N THR A 43 -1.71 -0.24 4.47
CA THR A 43 -2.93 0.24 3.84
C THR A 43 -4.05 0.45 4.85
N LEU A 44 -4.88 1.47 4.64
CA LEU A 44 -6.09 1.77 5.43
C LEU A 44 -7.26 2.12 4.48
N MET A 45 -7.96 1.16 3.89
CA MET A 45 -7.68 -0.28 3.80
C MET A 45 -7.29 -0.63 2.35
N THR A 46 -6.67 -1.79 2.11
CA THR A 46 -6.56 -2.40 0.77
C THR A 46 -7.95 -2.75 0.29
N ALA A 47 -8.32 -2.29 -0.90
CA ALA A 47 -9.64 -2.50 -1.48
C ALA A 47 -9.74 -3.94 -2.02
N ALA A 48 -10.05 -4.87 -1.14
CA ALA A 48 -9.92 -6.32 -1.38
C ALA A 48 -10.77 -6.80 -2.54
N THR A 49 -11.95 -6.19 -2.73
CA THR A 49 -12.88 -6.52 -3.81
C THR A 49 -12.36 -6.21 -5.22
N PHE A 50 -11.28 -5.42 -5.34
CA PHE A 50 -10.67 -5.04 -6.61
C PHE A 50 -9.38 -5.81 -6.92
N ARG A 51 -8.89 -6.64 -6.00
CA ARG A 51 -7.62 -7.35 -6.14
C ARG A 51 -7.82 -8.86 -6.17
N LEU A 52 -7.10 -9.55 -7.05
CA LEU A 52 -7.07 -11.01 -7.04
C LEU A 52 -6.30 -11.50 -5.80
N PRO A 53 -6.88 -12.36 -4.95
CA PRO A 53 -6.30 -12.69 -3.65
C PRO A 53 -4.92 -13.34 -3.76
N GLY A 54 -4.70 -14.18 -4.77
CA GLY A 54 -3.38 -14.80 -5.00
C GLY A 54 -2.30 -13.81 -5.41
N VAL A 55 -2.65 -12.83 -6.26
CA VAL A 55 -1.72 -11.78 -6.69
C VAL A 55 -1.42 -10.83 -5.54
N LEU A 56 -2.46 -10.38 -4.83
CA LEU A 56 -2.32 -9.53 -3.64
C LEU A 56 -1.44 -10.19 -2.58
N ALA A 57 -1.59 -11.48 -2.32
CA ALA A 57 -0.75 -12.19 -1.37
C ALA A 57 0.75 -12.14 -1.75
N ILE A 58 1.06 -12.30 -3.04
CA ILE A 58 2.44 -12.20 -3.56
C ILE A 58 2.94 -10.75 -3.46
N GLU A 59 2.13 -9.76 -3.82
CA GLU A 59 2.45 -8.33 -3.71
C GLU A 59 2.82 -7.97 -2.26
N VAL A 60 1.94 -8.29 -1.30
CA VAL A 60 2.15 -8.02 0.13
C VAL A 60 3.43 -8.70 0.62
N ALA A 61 3.62 -9.98 0.30
CA ALA A 61 4.81 -10.72 0.73
C ALA A 61 6.10 -10.13 0.16
N GLN A 62 6.12 -9.70 -1.11
CA GLN A 62 7.30 -9.07 -1.70
C GLN A 62 7.61 -7.71 -1.08
N VAL A 63 6.60 -6.87 -0.87
CA VAL A 63 6.81 -5.57 -0.22
C VAL A 63 7.26 -5.76 1.23
N ASP A 64 6.74 -6.76 1.93
CA ASP A 64 7.19 -7.09 3.28
C ASP A 64 8.67 -7.50 3.31
N GLN A 65 9.09 -8.37 2.39
CA GLN A 65 10.50 -8.73 2.20
C GLN A 65 11.37 -7.52 1.87
N MET A 66 10.94 -6.65 0.95
CA MET A 66 11.67 -5.41 0.62
C MET A 66 11.85 -4.50 1.83
N SER A 67 10.85 -4.48 2.73
CA SER A 67 10.83 -3.66 3.94
C SER A 67 11.60 -4.26 5.11
N GLY A 68 11.83 -5.57 5.12
CA GLY A 68 12.37 -6.31 6.27
C GLY A 68 11.33 -6.53 7.37
N GLY A 69 10.10 -6.91 7.04
CA GLY A 69 9.07 -7.26 8.02
C GLY A 69 8.26 -6.08 8.58
N ARG A 70 8.22 -4.95 7.87
CA ARG A 70 7.60 -3.70 8.33
C ARG A 70 6.23 -3.41 7.68
N VAL A 71 5.64 -4.37 6.97
CA VAL A 71 4.36 -4.17 6.29
C VAL A 71 3.16 -4.50 7.18
N GLU A 72 2.07 -3.74 7.02
CA GLU A 72 0.74 -4.02 7.57
C GLU A 72 -0.30 -4.07 6.45
N LEU A 73 -0.96 -5.21 6.30
CA LEU A 73 -2.08 -5.39 5.39
C LEU A 73 -3.40 -5.07 6.12
N GLY A 74 -3.89 -3.84 5.97
CA GLY A 74 -5.28 -3.53 6.30
C GLY A 74 -6.18 -3.96 5.14
N ILE A 75 -7.22 -4.76 5.39
CA ILE A 75 -8.08 -5.31 4.35
C ILE A 75 -9.53 -4.87 4.57
N GLY A 76 -10.21 -4.45 3.49
CA GLY A 76 -11.58 -3.96 3.53
C GLY A 76 -12.25 -3.91 2.17
#